data_AF-A0A1N6F4H4-F1
#
_entry.id   AF-A0A1N6F4H4-F1
#
_cell.length_a   1.000
_cell.length_b   1.000
_cell.length_c   1.000
_cell.angle_alpha   90.00
_cell.angle_beta   90.00
_cell.angle_gamma   90.00
#
_symmetry.space_group_name_H-M   'P 1'
#
loop_
_entity.id
_entity.type
_entity.pdbx_description
1 polymer ?
#
loop_
_entity_poly.entity_id
_entity_poly.type
_entity_poly.pdbx_seq_one_letter_code
_entity_poly.pdbx_strand_id
1 'polypeptide(L)'
;MKHFLCTALLLASLIAMSCSASRKSTAAARQAATNTSWIQMMDDPNVNYFEAVKVFEAYWQGKPKPTSEHELFSAEDKDHALNNSSYSNTRDAEDPSVKYRFEYKKFLHWKEEVAPYVQPNGRILTAEERIDIWKQQKGLRQ
;
A
#
# COMPACT_ATOMS: atom_id res chain seq x y z
N MET A 1 42.86 53.52 -9.75
CA MET A 1 43.63 52.33 -10.20
C MET A 1 44.33 51.75 -9.00
N LYS A 2 44.37 50.43 -8.90
CA LYS A 2 44.84 49.64 -7.74
C LYS A 2 43.83 49.49 -6.60
N HIS A 3 42.97 48.50 -6.84
CA HIS A 3 42.45 47.56 -5.85
C HIS A 3 41.16 47.99 -5.09
N PHE A 4 39.90 47.94 -5.56
CA PHE A 4 39.19 47.07 -6.54
C PHE A 4 39.64 45.59 -6.61
N LEU A 5 40.52 45.16 -5.69
CA LEU A 5 41.12 43.83 -5.61
C LEU A 5 40.90 43.18 -4.24
N CYS A 6 40.19 43.83 -3.32
CA CYS A 6 39.84 43.24 -2.02
C CYS A 6 38.36 42.88 -1.92
N THR A 7 37.47 43.50 -2.70
CA THR A 7 36.05 43.11 -2.75
C THR A 7 35.77 42.01 -3.79
N ALA A 8 36.78 41.55 -4.52
CA ALA A 8 36.70 40.43 -5.45
C ALA A 8 37.15 39.08 -4.82
N LEU A 9 37.53 39.07 -3.54
CA LEU A 9 38.09 37.89 -2.85
C LEU A 9 37.25 37.40 -1.66
N LEU A 10 36.11 38.03 -1.38
CA LEU A 10 35.12 37.58 -0.38
C LEU A 10 33.75 37.24 -0.97
N LEU A 11 33.66 37.13 -2.31
CA LEU A 11 32.44 36.73 -3.03
C LEU A 11 32.61 35.41 -3.82
N ALA A 12 33.66 34.65 -3.51
CA ALA A 12 34.05 33.45 -4.28
C ALA A 12 34.10 32.15 -3.46
N SER A 13 33.54 32.13 -2.25
CA SER A 13 33.53 30.92 -1.42
C SER A 13 32.19 30.80 -0.69
N LEU A 14 31.26 30.02 -1.25
CA LEU A 14 30.11 29.35 -0.61
C LEU A 14 28.94 29.02 -1.56
N ILE A 15 29.10 29.16 -2.88
CA ILE A 15 28.18 28.55 -3.86
C ILE A 15 28.79 27.24 -4.35
N ALA A 16 28.82 26.23 -3.48
CA ALA A 16 29.08 24.84 -3.88
C ALA A 16 28.44 23.87 -2.88
N MET A 17 27.20 24.14 -2.47
CA MET A 17 26.35 23.09 -1.91
C MET A 17 25.65 22.38 -3.08
N SER A 18 26.41 21.65 -3.88
CA SER A 18 25.85 20.73 -4.87
C SER A 18 25.16 19.61 -4.10
N CYS A 19 23.84 19.73 -3.95
CA CYS A 19 22.97 18.62 -3.57
C CYS A 19 23.23 17.45 -4.53
N SER A 20 24.07 16.51 -4.09
CA SER A 20 24.14 15.19 -4.71
C SER A 20 22.90 14.43 -4.28
N ALA A 21 21.76 14.73 -4.92
CA ALA A 21 20.61 13.85 -4.91
C ALA A 21 21.05 12.56 -5.63
N SER A 22 21.53 11.59 -4.85
CA SER A 22 21.75 10.23 -5.32
C SER A 22 20.46 9.72 -5.92
N ARG A 23 20.34 9.75 -7.25
CA ARG A 23 19.32 8.99 -7.98
C ARG A 23 19.70 7.52 -7.84
N LYS A 24 19.36 6.91 -6.71
CA LYS A 24 19.34 5.46 -6.58
C LYS A 24 18.34 4.93 -7.62
N SER A 25 18.86 4.24 -8.62
CA SER A 25 18.21 3.27 -9.50
C SER A 25 16.68 3.35 -9.60
N THR A 26 16.20 3.98 -10.68
CA THR A 26 14.77 4.06 -11.04
C THR A 26 14.14 2.70 -11.36
N ALA A 27 14.92 1.67 -11.64
CA ALA A 27 14.41 0.33 -11.97
C ALA A 27 14.04 -0.46 -10.71
N ALA A 28 14.92 -0.49 -9.69
CA ALA A 28 14.61 -1.17 -8.42
C ALA A 28 13.49 -0.45 -7.65
N ALA A 29 13.48 0.89 -7.68
CA ALA A 29 12.40 1.68 -7.10
C ALA A 29 11.06 1.47 -7.84
N ARG A 30 11.06 1.38 -9.17
CA ARG A 30 9.85 1.03 -9.95
C ARG A 30 9.41 -0.40 -9.68
N GLN A 31 10.32 -1.38 -9.62
CA GLN A 31 10.02 -2.78 -9.36
C GLN A 31 9.46 -3.00 -7.94
N ALA A 32 9.99 -2.26 -6.96
CA ALA A 32 9.47 -2.25 -5.60
C ALA A 32 8.09 -1.57 -5.54
N ALA A 33 7.93 -0.42 -6.22
CA ALA A 33 6.64 0.27 -6.34
C ALA A 33 5.56 -0.58 -7.02
N THR A 34 5.92 -1.35 -8.07
CA THR A 34 4.99 -2.27 -8.73
C THR A 34 4.68 -3.50 -7.89
N ASN A 35 5.59 -3.93 -7.00
CA ASN A 35 5.32 -5.07 -6.12
C ASN A 35 4.34 -4.71 -5.00
N THR A 36 4.33 -3.47 -4.51
CA THR A 36 3.44 -3.04 -3.43
C THR A 36 2.30 -2.13 -3.89
N SER A 37 2.02 -2.05 -5.19
CA SER A 37 0.98 -1.15 -5.72
C SER A 37 -0.42 -1.54 -5.26
N TRP A 38 -0.65 -2.81 -4.90
CA TRP A 38 -1.92 -3.26 -4.29
C TRP A 38 -2.29 -2.49 -3.01
N ILE A 39 -1.30 -1.93 -2.29
CA ILE A 39 -1.54 -1.09 -1.11
C ILE A 39 -2.20 0.23 -1.53
N GLN A 40 -1.68 0.88 -2.56
CA GLN A 40 -2.17 2.17 -3.06
C GLN A 40 -3.51 2.02 -3.80
N MET A 41 -3.71 0.87 -4.44
CA MET A 41 -4.94 0.55 -5.17
C MET A 41 -6.19 0.56 -4.28
N MET A 42 -6.08 0.30 -2.97
CA MET A 42 -7.22 0.40 -2.05
C MET A 42 -7.76 1.82 -1.92
N ASP A 43 -6.90 2.83 -2.06
CA ASP A 43 -7.23 4.24 -1.84
C ASP A 43 -7.54 4.97 -3.17
N ASP A 44 -7.42 4.29 -4.31
CA ASP A 44 -7.72 4.85 -5.63
C ASP A 44 -9.23 4.72 -5.95
N PRO A 45 -9.96 5.84 -6.13
CA PRO A 45 -11.39 5.82 -6.42
C PRO A 45 -11.74 5.21 -7.77
N ASN A 46 -10.78 5.13 -8.70
CA ASN A 46 -10.96 4.57 -10.04
C ASN A 46 -10.35 3.19 -10.20
N VAL A 47 -9.92 2.56 -9.10
CA VAL A 47 -9.32 1.24 -9.14
C VAL A 47 -10.26 0.21 -9.76
N ASN A 48 -9.72 -0.62 -10.65
CA ASN A 48 -10.42 -1.81 -11.09
C ASN A 48 -10.23 -2.92 -10.06
N TYR A 49 -11.34 -3.47 -9.55
CA TYR A 49 -11.35 -4.50 -8.53
C TYR A 49 -10.51 -5.73 -8.93
N PHE A 50 -10.68 -6.22 -10.17
CA PHE A 50 -9.99 -7.44 -10.63
C PHE A 50 -8.48 -7.22 -10.78
N GLU A 51 -8.06 -6.05 -11.26
CA GLU A 51 -6.63 -5.72 -11.35
C GLU A 51 -6.01 -5.60 -9.95
N ALA A 52 -6.68 -4.96 -8.99
CA ALA A 52 -6.19 -4.88 -7.62
C ALA A 52 -6.02 -6.26 -6.97
N VAL A 53 -7.02 -7.15 -7.13
CA VAL A 53 -6.95 -8.53 -6.63
C VAL A 53 -5.81 -9.29 -7.29
N LYS A 54 -5.66 -9.18 -8.62
CA LYS A 54 -4.59 -9.84 -9.36
C LYS A 54 -3.20 -9.40 -8.90
N VAL A 55 -2.99 -8.10 -8.68
CA VAL A 55 -1.70 -7.58 -8.18
C VAL A 55 -1.44 -8.04 -6.76
N PHE A 56 -2.45 -8.04 -5.90
CA PHE A 56 -2.35 -8.56 -4.54
C PHE A 56 -1.97 -10.04 -4.52
N GLU A 57 -2.67 -10.87 -5.31
CA GLU A 57 -2.40 -12.31 -5.40
C GLU A 57 -1.01 -12.60 -5.95
N ALA A 58 -0.60 -11.87 -7.00
CA ALA A 58 0.74 -11.99 -7.57
C ALA A 58 1.84 -11.61 -6.57
N TYR A 59 1.62 -10.57 -5.76
CA TYR A 59 2.57 -10.19 -4.72
C TYR A 59 2.72 -11.29 -3.66
N TRP A 60 1.62 -11.84 -3.16
CA TRP A 60 1.61 -12.86 -2.09
C TRP A 60 1.90 -14.28 -2.58
N GLN A 61 1.99 -14.50 -3.89
CA GLN A 61 2.34 -15.79 -4.45
C GLN A 61 3.70 -16.27 -3.91
N GLY A 62 3.69 -17.45 -3.28
CA GLY A 62 4.88 -18.07 -2.69
C GLY A 62 5.40 -17.41 -1.41
N LYS A 63 4.66 -16.46 -0.79
CA LYS A 63 5.02 -15.81 0.47
C LYS A 63 4.19 -16.33 1.64
N PRO A 64 4.74 -16.36 2.87
CA PRO A 64 3.94 -16.61 4.06
C PRO A 64 2.92 -15.48 4.23
N LYS A 65 1.67 -15.82 4.49
CA LYS A 65 0.61 -14.83 4.77
C LYS A 65 0.65 -14.43 6.25
N PRO A 66 0.27 -13.19 6.60
CA PRO A 66 0.08 -12.80 7.99
C PRO A 66 -0.94 -13.69 8.69
N THR A 67 -0.66 -14.05 9.94
CA THR A 67 -1.57 -14.82 10.80
C THR A 67 -2.76 -13.95 11.18
N SER A 68 -3.97 -14.50 11.15
CA SER A 68 -5.18 -13.81 11.59
C SER A 68 -5.37 -13.88 13.11
N GLU A 69 -6.09 -12.90 13.66
CA GLU A 69 -6.47 -12.88 15.08
C GLU A 69 -7.29 -14.13 15.46
N HIS A 70 -8.18 -14.58 14.57
CA HIS A 70 -9.00 -15.75 14.83
C HIS A 70 -8.16 -17.04 14.94
N GLU A 71 -7.19 -17.24 14.04
CA GLU A 71 -6.23 -18.36 14.12
C GLU A 71 -5.45 -18.33 15.43
N LEU A 72 -5.05 -17.15 15.89
CA LEU A 72 -4.31 -16.99 17.13
C LEU A 72 -5.17 -17.28 18.37
N PHE A 73 -6.41 -16.79 18.39
CA PHE A 73 -7.31 -16.96 19.55
C PHE A 73 -7.95 -18.34 19.65
N SER A 74 -8.09 -19.04 18.52
CA SER A 74 -8.63 -20.39 18.44
C SER A 74 -7.58 -21.50 18.66
N ALA A 75 -6.30 -21.14 18.73
CA ALA A 75 -5.23 -22.10 19.00
C ALA A 75 -5.35 -22.72 20.40
N GLU A 76 -5.22 -24.04 20.48
CA GLU A 76 -5.16 -24.79 21.73
C GLU A 76 -3.94 -24.38 22.57
N ASP A 77 -2.78 -24.29 21.91
CA ASP A 77 -1.54 -23.76 22.48
C ASP A 77 -1.25 -22.36 21.93
N LYS A 78 -1.68 -21.35 22.69
CA LYS A 78 -1.56 -19.94 22.32
C LYS A 78 -0.12 -19.45 22.27
N ASP A 79 0.75 -19.96 23.14
CA ASP A 79 2.14 -19.51 23.22
C ASP A 79 2.93 -20.06 22.01
N HIS A 80 2.73 -21.33 21.67
CA HIS A 80 3.29 -21.91 20.46
C HIS A 80 2.76 -21.22 19.19
N ALA A 81 1.45 -20.95 19.14
CA ALA A 81 0.85 -20.23 18.01
C ALA A 81 1.41 -18.81 17.86
N LEU A 82 1.54 -18.06 18.96
CA LEU A 82 2.09 -16.71 18.95
C LEU A 82 3.53 -16.70 18.45
N ASN A 83 4.38 -17.60 18.96
CA ASN A 83 5.79 -17.69 18.57
C ASN A 83 6.02 -18.03 17.09
N ASN A 84 5.08 -18.74 16.46
CA ASN A 84 5.14 -19.09 15.04
C ASN A 84 4.39 -18.10 14.13
N SER A 85 3.59 -17.20 14.71
CA SER A 85 2.77 -16.24 13.98
C SER A 85 3.55 -15.04 13.44
N SER A 86 2.94 -14.26 12.56
CA SER A 86 3.44 -12.93 12.15
C SER A 86 3.50 -11.89 13.29
N TYR A 87 2.96 -12.20 14.48
CA TYR A 87 3.04 -11.36 15.68
C TYR A 87 4.21 -11.72 16.60
N SER A 88 4.98 -12.75 16.25
CA SER A 88 6.14 -13.15 17.03
C SER A 88 7.24 -12.10 16.98
N ASN A 89 7.81 -11.77 18.15
CA ASN A 89 8.93 -10.85 18.25
C ASN A 89 10.25 -11.45 17.72
N THR A 90 10.30 -12.75 17.43
CA THR A 90 11.51 -13.44 16.93
C THR A 90 11.63 -13.43 15.41
N ARG A 91 10.58 -13.01 14.70
CA ARG A 91 10.59 -12.95 13.23
C ARG A 91 11.32 -11.71 12.73
N ASP A 92 11.88 -11.82 11.54
CA ASP A 92 12.49 -10.70 10.83
C ASP A 92 11.42 -9.63 10.54
N ALA A 93 11.73 -8.37 10.87
CA ALA A 93 10.85 -7.24 10.58
C ALA A 93 10.67 -7.00 9.07
N GLU A 94 11.61 -7.47 8.24
CA GLU A 94 11.52 -7.40 6.79
C GLU A 94 10.76 -8.58 6.16
N ASP A 95 10.37 -9.59 6.96
CA ASP A 95 9.46 -10.63 6.50
C ASP A 95 8.15 -9.98 6.01
N PRO A 96 7.72 -10.23 4.76
CA PRO A 96 6.49 -9.64 4.22
C PRO A 96 5.27 -9.84 5.13
N SER A 97 5.16 -11.01 5.78
CA SER A 97 4.05 -11.35 6.68
C SER A 97 4.02 -10.51 7.95
N VAL A 98 5.18 -9.98 8.39
CA VAL A 98 5.32 -9.08 9.54
C VAL A 98 5.18 -7.62 9.08
N LYS A 99 5.90 -7.26 8.02
CA LYS A 99 6.02 -5.91 7.47
C LYS A 99 4.69 -5.36 6.95
N TYR A 100 3.95 -6.17 6.19
CA TYR A 100 2.71 -5.76 5.52
C TYR A 100 1.46 -6.33 6.16
N ARG A 101 1.53 -6.75 7.44
CA ARG A 101 0.40 -7.39 8.13
C ARG A 101 -0.85 -6.51 8.17
N PHE A 102 -0.65 -5.21 8.38
CA PHE A 102 -1.74 -4.26 8.52
C PHE A 102 -2.42 -4.02 7.17
N GLU A 103 -1.62 -3.77 6.14
CA GLU A 103 -2.09 -3.55 4.77
C GLU A 103 -2.76 -4.80 4.21
N TYR A 104 -2.22 -5.99 4.51
CA TYR A 104 -2.86 -7.26 4.14
C TYR A 104 -4.27 -7.37 4.74
N LYS A 105 -4.43 -7.08 6.04
CA LYS A 105 -5.75 -7.06 6.70
C LYS A 105 -6.66 -6.00 6.09
N LYS A 106 -6.14 -4.79 5.85
CA LYS A 106 -6.86 -3.69 5.18
C LYS A 106 -7.35 -4.12 3.79
N PHE A 107 -6.53 -4.81 3.01
CA PHE A 107 -6.89 -5.27 1.67
C PHE A 107 -7.96 -6.36 1.69
N LEU A 108 -7.85 -7.34 2.59
CA LEU A 108 -8.88 -8.36 2.74
C LEU A 108 -10.23 -7.74 3.11
N HIS A 109 -10.22 -6.80 4.05
CA HIS A 109 -11.41 -6.08 4.45
C HIS A 109 -11.99 -5.26 3.30
N TRP A 110 -11.17 -4.43 2.65
CA TRP A 110 -11.55 -3.67 1.46
C TRP A 110 -12.19 -4.56 0.40
N LYS A 111 -11.58 -5.71 0.10
CA LYS A 111 -12.07 -6.68 -0.89
C LYS A 111 -13.49 -7.16 -0.55
N GLU A 112 -13.74 -7.48 0.72
CA GLU A 112 -15.07 -7.89 1.22
C GLU A 112 -16.09 -6.74 1.17
N GLU A 113 -15.68 -5.53 1.57
CA GLU A 113 -16.54 -4.34 1.58
C GLU A 113 -16.96 -3.91 0.18
N VAL A 114 -16.06 -3.96 -0.80
CA VAL A 114 -16.37 -3.50 -2.16
C VAL A 114 -17.04 -4.58 -3.01
N ALA A 115 -16.86 -5.86 -2.69
CA ALA A 115 -17.36 -6.99 -3.51
C ALA A 115 -18.84 -6.89 -3.92
N PRO A 116 -19.80 -6.49 -3.04
CA PRO A 116 -21.20 -6.33 -3.42
C PRO A 116 -21.46 -5.26 -4.48
N TYR A 117 -20.50 -4.35 -4.69
CA TYR A 117 -20.61 -3.17 -5.54
C TYR A 117 -19.76 -3.28 -6.80
N VAL A 118 -19.12 -4.43 -7.04
CA VAL A 118 -18.31 -4.70 -8.23
C VAL A 118 -19.22 -5.01 -9.41
N GLN A 119 -19.04 -4.29 -10.50
CA GLN A 119 -19.70 -4.55 -11.79
C GLN A 119 -18.98 -5.67 -12.56
N PRO A 120 -19.61 -6.30 -13.58
CA PRO A 120 -18.99 -7.38 -14.36
C PRO A 120 -17.66 -7.01 -15.04
N ASN A 121 -17.41 -5.72 -15.30
CA ASN A 121 -16.16 -5.22 -15.87
C ASN A 121 -15.08 -4.88 -14.82
N GLY A 122 -15.36 -5.10 -13.53
CA GLY A 122 -14.45 -4.81 -12.42
C GLY A 122 -14.51 -3.38 -11.90
N ARG A 123 -15.36 -2.51 -12.47
CA ARG A 123 -15.61 -1.18 -11.92
C ARG A 123 -16.37 -1.30 -10.60
N ILE A 124 -15.95 -0.56 -9.59
CA ILE A 124 -16.64 -0.48 -8.30
C ILE A 124 -17.62 0.69 -8.36
N LEU A 125 -18.88 0.47 -7.97
CA LEU A 125 -19.86 1.56 -7.88
C LEU A 125 -19.44 2.58 -6.83
N THR A 126 -19.54 3.87 -7.16
CA THR A 126 -19.30 4.96 -6.22
C THR A 126 -20.44 5.05 -5.19
N ALA A 127 -20.21 5.78 -4.09
CA ALA A 127 -21.25 5.99 -3.09
C ALA A 127 -22.49 6.69 -3.67
N GLU A 128 -22.29 7.65 -4.57
CA GLU A 128 -23.36 8.39 -5.25
C GLU A 128 -24.20 7.46 -6.13
N GLU A 129 -23.55 6.62 -6.94
CA GLU A 129 -24.23 5.64 -7.79
C GLU A 129 -25.04 4.64 -6.96
N ARG A 130 -24.52 4.19 -5.82
CA ARG A 130 -25.25 3.31 -4.89
C ARG A 130 -26.50 3.98 -4.33
N ILE A 131 -26.40 5.27 -3.96
CA ILE A 131 -27.54 6.05 -3.45
C ILE A 131 -28.61 6.20 -4.52
N ASP A 132 -28.22 6.45 -5.77
CA ASP A 132 -29.19 6.65 -6.84
C ASP A 132 -29.90 5.35 -7.24
N ILE A 133 -29.20 4.21 -7.24
CA ILE A 133 -29.83 2.89 -7.38
C ILE A 133 -30.87 2.67 -6.28
N TRP A 134 -30.54 3.00 -5.04
CA TRP A 134 -31.48 2.87 -3.92
C TRP A 134 -32.71 3.77 -4.07
N LYS A 135 -32.54 5.04 -4.46
CA LYS A 135 -33.67 5.96 -4.71
C LYS A 135 -34.59 5.43 -5.81
N GLN A 136 -34.03 4.92 -6.89
CA GLN A 136 -34.80 4.33 -8.00
C GLN A 136 -35.62 3.12 -7.52
N GLN A 137 -35.01 2.22 -6.76
CA GLN A 137 -35.71 1.06 -6.18
C GLN A 137 -36.85 1.47 -5.24
N LYS A 138 -36.67 2.53 -4.45
CA LYS A 138 -37.70 3.03 -3.54
C LYS A 138 -38.88 3.65 -4.31
N GLY A 139 -38.60 4.40 -5.38
CA GLY A 139 -39.64 5.00 -6.24
C GLY A 139 -40.50 3.97 -6.97
N LEU A 140 -39.91 2.85 -7.41
CA LEU A 140 -40.62 1.75 -8.10
C LEU A 140 -41.56 0.93 -7.19
N ARG A 141 -41.43 1.08 -5.86
CA ARG A 141 -42.27 0.39 -4.88
C ARG A 141 -43.49 1.20 -4.43
N GLN A 142 -43.60 2.46 -4.86
CA GLN A 142 -44.75 3.34 -4.60
C GLN A 142 -45.72 3.31 -5.78
#